data_AF-A0A970TXR3-F1
#
_entry.id   AF-A0A970TXR3-F1
#
_cell.length_a   1.000
_cell.length_b   1.000
_cell.length_c   1.000
_cell.angle_alpha   90.00
_cell.angle_beta   90.00
_cell.angle_gamma   90.00
#
_symmetry.space_group_name_H-M   'P 1'
#
loop_
_entity.id
_entity.type
_entity.pdbx_description
1 polymer ?
#
loop_
_entity_poly.entity_id
_entity_poly.type
_entity_poly.pdbx_seq_one_letter_code
_entity_poly.pdbx_strand_id
1 'polypeptide(L)' 'MKKSRRHFTAEEKVALLRSHLVEKKSVSEICRE' A
#
# COMPACT_ATOMS: atom_id res chain seq x y z
N MET A 1 11.65 -14.71 -14.12
CA MET A 1 11.66 -14.25 -12.70
C MET A 1 10.31 -14.58 -12.08
N LYS A 2 10.23 -15.44 -11.05
CA LYS A 2 9.00 -15.59 -10.26
C LYS A 2 8.76 -14.26 -9.53
N LYS A 3 7.90 -13.40 -10.06
CA LYS A 3 7.43 -12.21 -9.31
C LYS A 3 6.59 -12.74 -8.14
N SER A 4 7.18 -12.84 -6.95
CA SER A 4 6.42 -13.05 -5.72
C SER A 4 5.52 -11.83 -5.55
N ARG A 5 4.21 -12.02 -5.73
CA ARG A 5 3.24 -10.97 -5.45
C ARG A 5 3.22 -10.77 -3.94
N ARG A 6 3.47 -9.54 -3.48
CA ARG A 6 3.28 -9.17 -2.07
C ARG A 6 1.79 -9.39 -1.76
N HIS A 7 1.49 -10.32 -0.87
CA HIS A 7 0.13 -10.57 -0.41
C HIS A 7 -0.10 -9.72 0.83
N PHE A 8 -1.03 -8.77 0.70
CA PHE A 8 -1.49 -7.97 1.83
C PHE A 8 -2.76 -8.59 2.41
N THR A 9 -2.85 -8.62 3.73
CA THR A 9 -4.08 -8.90 4.47
C THR A 9 -5.14 -7.83 4.19
N ALA A 10 -6.37 -8.03 4.66
CA ALA A 10 -7.40 -7.01 4.51
C ALA A 10 -7.03 -5.75 5.28
N GLU A 11 -6.48 -5.92 6.49
CA GLU A 11 -6.06 -4.86 7.41
C GLU A 11 -4.94 -4.02 6.79
N GLU A 12 -3.93 -4.67 6.21
CA GLU A 12 -2.83 -3.98 5.54
C GLU A 12 -3.32 -3.16 4.33
N LYS A 13 -4.28 -3.68 3.56
CA LYS A 13 -4.88 -2.92 2.46
C LYS A 13 -5.62 -1.69 2.96
N VAL A 14 -6.37 -1.80 4.05
CA VAL A 14 -7.08 -0.67 4.65
C VAL A 14 -6.10 0.39 5.15
N ALA A 15 -4.98 -0.01 5.75
CA ALA A 15 -3.94 0.91 6.19
C ALA A 15 -3.33 1.70 5.01
N LEU A 16 -3.02 1.02 3.90
CA LEU A 16 -2.54 1.67 2.66
C LEU A 16 -3.56 2.66 2.10
N LEU A 17 -4.85 2.27 2.05
CA LEU A 17 -5.93 3.13 1.57
C LEU A 17 -6.10 4.37 2.46
N ARG A 18 -6.00 4.21 3.79
CA ARG A 18 -6.09 5.34 4.73
C ARG A 18 -4.95 6.34 4.52
N SER A 19 -3.72 5.84 4.38
CA SER A 19 -2.54 6.68 4.10
C SER A 19 -2.70 7.52 2.83
N HIS A 20 -3.28 6.94 1.77
CA HIS A 20 -3.51 7.69 0.53
C HIS A 20 -4.70 8.65 0.62
N LEU A 21 -5.85 8.15 1.08
CA LEU A 21 -7.12 8.86 0.95
C LEU A 21 -7.39 9.86 2.08
N VAL A 22 -6.88 9.58 3.29
CA VAL A 22 -7.08 10.43 4.47
C VAL A 22 -5.85 11.32 4.69
N GLU A 23 -4.68 10.71 4.82
CA GLU A 23 -3.42 11.43 5.06
C GLU A 23 -2.86 12.11 3.79
N LYS A 24 -3.51 11.90 2.64
CA LYS A 24 -3.16 12.50 1.33
C LYS A 24 -1.73 12.21 0.88
N LYS A 25 -1.09 11.16 1.37
CA LYS A 25 0.22 10.73 0.88
C LYS A 25 0.12 10.31 -0.58
N SER A 26 1.13 10.65 -1.36
CA SER A 26 1.18 10.24 -2.77
C SER A 26 1.35 8.72 -2.89
N VAL A 27 0.78 8.12 -3.93
CA VAL A 27 0.96 6.66 -4.19
C VAL A 27 2.44 6.32 -4.38
N SER A 28 3.22 7.22 -5.00
CA SER A 28 4.66 7.04 -5.16
C SER A 28 5.42 7.00 -3.84
N GLU A 29 4.98 7.75 -2.82
CA GLU A 29 5.54 7.67 -1.47
C GLU A 29 5.18 6.33 -0.80
N ILE A 30 3.92 5.91 -0.89
CA ILE A 30 3.43 4.66 -0.29
C ILE A 30 4.12 3.42 -0.88
N CYS A 31 4.35 3.40 -2.20
CA CYS A 31 4.95 2.25 -2.88
C CYS A 31 6.49 2.20 -2.82
N ARG A 32 7.15 3.16 -2.15
CA ARG A 32 8.62 3.17 -1.98
C ARG A 32 9.10 2.38 -0.74
N GLU A 33 8.19 2.01 0.17
CA GLU A 33 8.43 1.09 1.31
C GLU A 33 8.24 -0.41 0.94
#